data_AF-A0A7S2NLU4-F1
#
_entry.id   AF-A0A7S2NLU4-F1
#
_cell.length_a   1.000
_cell.length_b   1.000
_cell.length_c   1.000
_cell.angle_alpha   90.00
_cell.angle_beta   90.00
_cell.angle_gamma   90.00
#
_symmetry.space_group_name_H-M   'P 1'
#
loop_
_entity.id
_entity.type
_entity.pdbx_description
1 polymer ?
#
loop_
_entity_poly.entity_id
_entity_poly.type
_entity_poly.pdbx_seq_one_letter_code
_entity_poly.pdbx_strand_id
1 'polypeptide(L)'
;RVAMLASLGFMVQEKFHPLFSGDGGPAIDQIPQLPVWLWVVMGGGIAAAESYRINIAFRELDGEKGKAETALKPGYVPGDLAFDPLNLAPTDPAEFRVMQEKELVHARLGMIA
;
A
#
# COMPACT_ATOMS: atom_id res chain seq x y z
N ARG A 1 0.77 5.45 -2.46
CA ARG A 1 -0.35 4.48 -2.40
C ARG A 1 -1.06 4.51 -1.05
N VAL A 2 -0.36 4.40 0.09
CA VAL A 2 -0.97 4.45 1.44
C VAL A 2 -1.89 5.67 1.64
N ALA A 3 -1.43 6.87 1.32
CA ALA A 3 -2.23 8.09 1.51
C ALA A 3 -3.53 8.12 0.69
N MET A 4 -3.53 7.56 -0.53
CA MET A 4 -4.73 7.45 -1.35
C MET A 4 -5.76 6.48 -0.75
N LEU A 5 -5.32 5.38 -0.14
CA LEU A 5 -6.20 4.45 0.57
C LEU A 5 -6.71 5.07 1.87
N ALA A 6 -5.85 5.79 2.60
CA ALA A 6 -6.21 6.44 3.85
C ALA A 6 -7.26 7.54 3.64
N SER A 7 -7.11 8.38 2.62
CA SER A 7 -8.07 9.47 2.34
C SER A 7 -9.47 8.93 1.99
N LEU A 8 -9.54 7.86 1.17
CA LEU A 8 -10.80 7.18 0.89
C LEU A 8 -11.39 6.52 2.15
N GLY A 9 -10.56 5.81 2.91
CA GLY A 9 -10.98 5.16 4.16
C GLY A 9 -11.55 6.14 5.17
N PHE A 10 -10.89 7.28 5.34
CA PHE A 10 -11.34 8.37 6.22
C PHE A 10 -12.69 8.95 5.78
N MET A 11 -12.85 9.24 4.49
CA MET A 11 -14.13 9.74 3.95
C MET A 11 -15.28 8.75 4.12
N VAL A 12 -15.02 7.45 3.92
CA VAL A 12 -16.02 6.39 4.11
C VAL A 12 -16.38 6.26 5.59
N GLN A 13 -15.38 6.20 6.47
CA GLN A 13 -15.57 6.05 7.92
C GLN A 13 -16.25 7.25 8.58
N GLU A 14 -16.23 8.44 7.97
CA GLU A 14 -16.98 9.57 8.52
C GLU A 14 -18.50 9.37 8.42
N LYS A 15 -18.98 8.64 7.39
CA LYS A 15 -20.42 8.47 7.12
C LYS A 15 -20.93 7.05 7.30
N PHE A 16 -20.06 6.05 7.14
CA PHE A 16 -20.45 4.66 7.08
C PHE A 16 -19.42 3.76 7.77
N HIS A 17 -19.89 2.95 8.74
CA HIS A 17 -19.05 2.08 9.56
C HIS A 17 -19.36 0.61 9.28
N PRO A 18 -18.65 -0.04 8.34
CA PRO A 18 -19.01 -1.38 7.86
C PRO A 18 -18.66 -2.53 8.82
N LEU A 19 -17.68 -2.36 9.70
CA LEU A 19 -17.09 -3.46 10.48
C LEU A 19 -17.24 -3.30 12.00
N PHE A 20 -17.35 -2.07 12.49
CA PHE A 20 -17.49 -1.74 13.90
C PHE A 20 -18.61 -0.72 14.04
N SER A 21 -19.37 -0.75 15.13
CA SER A 21 -20.29 0.36 15.44
C SER A 21 -19.43 1.61 15.61
N GLY A 22 -19.51 2.54 14.66
CA GLY A 22 -18.85 3.83 14.80
C GLY A 22 -19.37 4.48 16.06
N ASP A 23 -18.52 4.61 17.08
CA ASP A 23 -18.90 5.17 18.37
C ASP A 23 -19.10 6.69 18.23
N GLY A 24 -20.19 7.09 17.57
CA GLY A 24 -20.81 8.42 17.57
C GLY A 24 -19.93 9.65 17.33
N GLY A 25 -18.68 9.49 16.89
CA GLY A 25 -17.66 10.52 16.89
C GLY A 25 -16.76 10.50 15.65
N PRO A 26 -15.85 11.47 15.54
CA PRO A 26 -14.97 11.65 14.39
C PRO A 26 -14.20 10.36 14.03
N ALA A 27 -13.97 10.11 12.75
CA ALA A 27 -13.26 8.89 12.30
C ALA A 27 -11.86 8.73 12.94
N ILE A 28 -11.19 9.83 13.28
CA ILE A 28 -9.86 9.81 13.92
C ILE A 28 -9.87 9.17 15.32
N ASP A 29 -10.99 9.27 16.05
CA ASP A 29 -11.09 8.77 17.42
C ASP A 29 -11.38 7.26 17.47
N GLN A 30 -11.69 6.65 16.32
CA GLN A 30 -12.06 5.24 16.24
C GLN A 30 -10.84 4.30 16.24
N ILE A 31 -9.70 4.74 15.71
CA ILE A 31 -8.49 3.90 15.63
C ILE A 31 -8.00 3.43 17.01
N PRO A 32 -7.88 4.30 18.04
CA PRO A 32 -7.46 3.87 19.37
C PRO A 32 -8.43 2.92 20.07
N GLN A 33 -9.71 2.90 19.66
CA GLN A 33 -10.76 2.09 20.26
C GLN A 33 -10.79 0.65 19.71
N LEU A 34 -9.99 0.36 18.69
CA LEU A 34 -9.92 -0.97 18.09
C LEU A 34 -9.38 -2.01 19.09
N PRO A 35 -9.96 -3.22 19.13
CA PRO A 35 -9.50 -4.25 20.04
C PRO A 35 -8.06 -4.68 19.71
N VAL A 36 -7.26 -4.94 20.75
CA VAL A 36 -5.80 -5.17 20.65
C VAL A 36 -5.44 -6.29 19.66
N TRP A 37 -6.25 -7.36 19.58
CA TRP A 37 -5.98 -8.46 18.65
C TRP A 37 -6.01 -8.02 17.18
N LEU A 38 -6.84 -7.01 16.84
CA LEU A 38 -6.95 -6.49 15.47
C LEU A 38 -5.65 -5.80 15.05
N TRP A 39 -4.97 -5.11 15.98
CA TRP A 39 -3.66 -4.53 15.73
C TRP A 39 -2.60 -5.57 15.38
N VAL A 40 -2.65 -6.74 16.03
CA VAL A 40 -1.75 -7.86 15.72
C VAL A 40 -2.04 -8.43 14.33
N VAL A 41 -3.32 -8.62 14.00
CA VAL A 41 -3.73 -9.11 12.67
C VAL A 41 -3.37 -8.12 11.56
N MET A 42 -3.68 -6.83 11.75
CA MET A 42 -3.33 -5.77 10.79
C MET A 42 -1.81 -5.65 10.64
N GLY A 43 -1.06 -5.61 11.75
CA GLY A 43 0.39 -5.56 11.73
C GLY A 43 1.02 -6.76 11.05
N GLY A 44 0.51 -7.97 11.32
CA GLY A 44 0.93 -9.20 10.64
C GLY A 44 0.63 -9.18 9.15
N GLY A 45 -0.55 -8.71 8.74
CA GLY A 45 -0.93 -8.57 7.33
C GLY A 45 -0.06 -7.56 6.59
N ILE A 46 0.20 -6.39 7.19
CA ILE A 46 1.11 -5.38 6.65
C ILE A 46 2.52 -5.95 6.52
N ALA A 47 3.03 -6.63 7.56
CA ALA A 47 4.35 -7.24 7.54
C ALA A 47 4.46 -8.31 6.44
N ALA A 48 3.43 -9.13 6.24
CA ALA A 48 3.40 -10.11 5.17
C ALA A 48 3.40 -9.46 3.78
N ALA A 49 2.59 -8.41 3.58
CA ALA A 49 2.53 -7.66 2.32
C ALA A 49 3.86 -6.94 2.01
N GLU A 50 4.47 -6.29 2.99
CA GLU A 50 5.79 -5.67 2.85
C GLU A 50 6.89 -6.72 2.62
N SER A 51 6.82 -7.88 3.29
CA SER A 51 7.74 -8.99 3.04
C SER A 51 7.65 -9.48 1.60
N TYR A 52 6.44 -9.69 1.08
CA TYR A 52 6.24 -10.05 -0.33
C TYR A 52 6.84 -9.00 -1.28
N ARG A 53 6.57 -7.72 -1.02
CA ARG A 53 7.13 -6.59 -1.79
C ARG A 53 8.66 -6.59 -1.77
N ILE A 54 9.26 -6.87 -0.62
CA ILE A 54 10.72 -6.91 -0.47
C ILE A 54 11.32 -8.04 -1.30
N ASN A 55 10.72 -9.23 -1.25
CA ASN A 55 11.17 -10.40 -2.01
C ASN A 55 11.12 -10.18 -3.53
N ILE A 56 10.16 -9.39 -4.02
CA ILE A 56 10.08 -9.02 -5.44
C ILE A 56 11.15 -7.98 -5.79
N ALA A 57 11.22 -6.90 -5.02
CA ALA A 57 11.92 -5.68 -5.42
C ALA A 57 13.43 -5.69 -5.11
N PHE A 58 13.83 -6.25 -3.96
CA PHE A 58 15.22 -6.18 -3.49
C PHE A 58 16.01 -7.44 -3.80
N ARG A 59 17.33 -7.27 -3.91
CA ARG A 59 18.26 -8.38 -4.06
C ARG A 59 18.25 -9.25 -2.81
N GLU A 60 18.55 -10.54 -3.02
CA GLU A 60 18.65 -11.51 -1.94
C GLU A 60 19.80 -11.14 -1.00
N LEU A 61 19.71 -11.64 0.24
CA LEU A 61 20.74 -11.45 1.24
C LEU A 61 22.03 -12.11 0.77
N ASP A 62 23.13 -11.35 0.75
CA ASP A 62 24.46 -11.92 0.54
C ASP A 62 24.82 -12.75 1.78
N GLY A 63 24.78 -14.09 1.63
CA GLY A 63 24.99 -15.06 2.69
C GLY A 63 26.38 -14.99 3.33
N GLU A 64 27.37 -14.41 2.66
CA GLU A 64 28.72 -14.22 3.22
C GLU A 64 28.86 -12.90 4.00
N LYS A 65 28.14 -11.85 3.60
CA LYS A 65 28.24 -10.52 4.23
C LYS A 65 27.15 -10.24 5.25
N GLY A 66 26.12 -11.08 5.34
CA GLY A 66 24.99 -10.92 6.26
C GLY A 66 24.24 -9.59 6.08
N LYS A 67 24.35 -8.98 4.90
CA LYS A 67 23.76 -7.67 4.58
C LYS A 67 22.81 -7.82 3.41
N ALA A 68 21.60 -7.29 3.58
CA ALA A 68 20.72 -7.00 2.45
C ALA A 68 21.38 -5.88 1.65
N GLU A 69 21.66 -6.12 0.37
CA GLU A 69 21.92 -5.01 -0.52
C GLU A 69 20.64 -4.16 -0.56
N THR A 70 20.74 -2.88 -0.18
CA THR A 70 19.63 -1.92 -0.32
C THR A 70 19.29 -1.62 -1.78
N ALA A 71 20.02 -2.24 -2.71
CA ALA A 71 19.82 -2.14 -4.14
C ALA A 71 18.63 -2.99 -4.62
N LEU A 72 17.86 -2.41 -5.53
CA LEU A 72 16.81 -3.11 -6.26
C LEU A 72 17.42 -4.17 -7.19
N LYS A 73 16.63 -5.18 -7.54
CA LYS A 73 17.04 -6.18 -8.54
C LYS A 73 17.31 -5.50 -9.89
N PRO A 74 18.34 -5.93 -10.65
CA PRO A 74 18.56 -5.41 -12.00
C PRO A 74 17.30 -5.59 -12.87
N GLY A 75 16.89 -4.52 -13.58
CA GLY A 75 15.70 -4.55 -14.44
C GLY A 75 14.36 -4.41 -13.71
N TYR A 76 14.35 -4.32 -12.37
CA TYR A 76 13.12 -4.05 -11.62
C TYR A 76 12.64 -2.61 -11.81
N VAL A 77 11.38 -2.45 -12.19
CA VAL A 77 10.72 -1.14 -12.28
C VAL A 77 10.07 -0.82 -10.93
N PRO A 78 10.41 0.31 -10.28
CA PRO A 78 9.82 0.66 -8.99
C PRO A 78 8.28 0.71 -9.04
N GLY A 79 7.63 0.00 -8.11
CA GLY A 79 6.18 -0.02 -7.98
C GLY A 79 5.48 -1.10 -8.80
N ASP A 80 6.23 -1.86 -9.60
CA ASP A 80 5.75 -3.08 -10.25
C ASP A 80 5.68 -4.22 -9.21
N LEU A 81 4.48 -4.74 -9.00
CA LEU A 81 4.20 -5.83 -8.06
C LEU A 81 3.35 -6.93 -8.73
N ALA A 82 3.21 -6.90 -10.06
CA ALA A 82 2.28 -7.77 -10.80
C ALA A 82 0.83 -7.75 -10.27
N PHE A 83 0.41 -6.63 -9.66
CA PHE A 83 -0.94 -6.47 -9.12
C PHE A 83 -1.87 -5.89 -10.18
N ASP A 84 -2.54 -6.77 -10.92
CA ASP A 84 -3.62 -6.41 -11.86
C ASP A 84 -4.68 -7.52 -11.93
N PRO A 85 -5.53 -7.67 -10.91
CA PRO A 85 -6.54 -8.73 -10.87
C PRO A 85 -7.64 -8.58 -11.92
N LEU A 86 -7.82 -7.37 -12.48
CA LEU A 86 -8.86 -7.06 -13.46
C LEU A 86 -8.31 -6.96 -14.89
N ASN A 87 -7.00 -7.16 -15.08
CA ASN A 87 -6.31 -7.10 -16.36
C ASN A 87 -6.59 -5.79 -17.13
N LEU A 88 -6.49 -4.65 -16.42
CA LEU A 88 -6.77 -3.31 -16.96
C LEU A 88 -5.52 -2.61 -17.51
N ALA A 89 -4.32 -3.16 -17.30
CA ALA A 89 -3.09 -2.59 -17.81
C ALA A 89 -3.03 -2.63 -19.36
N PRO A 90 -2.84 -1.49 -20.04
CA PRO A 90 -2.52 -1.43 -21.46
C PRO A 90 -1.24 -2.20 -21.78
N THR A 91 -1.22 -2.80 -22.97
CA THR A 91 -0.05 -3.51 -23.50
C THR A 91 0.96 -2.55 -24.15
N ASP A 92 0.54 -1.36 -24.56
CA ASP A 92 1.43 -0.32 -25.10
C ASP A 92 2.23 0.37 -23.98
N PRO A 93 3.58 0.37 -24.05
CA PRO A 93 4.42 1.01 -23.04
C PRO A 93 4.18 2.51 -22.85
N ALA A 94 3.77 3.23 -23.90
CA ALA A 94 3.52 4.66 -23.80
C ALA A 94 2.21 4.95 -23.05
N GLU A 95 1.13 4.24 -23.38
CA GLU A 95 -0.12 4.32 -22.61
C GLU A 95 0.05 3.89 -21.15
N PHE A 96 0.83 2.82 -20.90
CA PHE A 96 1.12 2.38 -19.54
C PHE A 96 1.86 3.45 -18.73
N ARG A 97 2.84 4.14 -19.35
CA ARG A 97 3.56 5.25 -18.72
C ARG A 97 2.61 6.39 -18.32
N VAL A 98 1.65 6.74 -19.17
CA VAL A 98 0.65 7.77 -18.86
C VAL A 98 -0.18 7.40 -17.62
N MET A 99 -0.53 6.12 -17.46
CA MET A 99 -1.24 5.68 -16.24
C MET A 99 -0.36 5.73 -14.99
N GLN A 100 0.93 5.39 -15.09
CA GLN A 100 1.86 5.54 -13.97
C GLN A 100 1.97 7.00 -13.52
N GLU A 101 2.02 7.93 -14.48
CA GLU A 101 2.04 9.37 -14.17
C GLU A 101 0.74 9.83 -13.51
N LYS A 102 -0.42 9.37 -13.99
CA LYS A 102 -1.70 9.59 -13.32
C LYS A 102 -1.65 9.09 -11.88
N GLU A 103 -1.15 7.88 -11.64
CA GLU A 103 -1.02 7.34 -10.29
C GLU A 103 -0.16 8.24 -9.39
N LEU A 104 0.99 8.72 -9.90
CA LEU A 104 1.88 9.61 -9.16
C LEU A 104 1.22 10.95 -8.81
N VAL A 105 0.46 11.53 -9.74
CA VAL A 105 -0.26 12.79 -9.49
C VAL A 105 -1.33 12.61 -8.42
N HIS A 106 -2.14 11.55 -8.49
CA HIS A 106 -3.15 11.26 -7.46
C HIS A 106 -2.51 10.91 -6.12
N ALA A 107 -1.36 10.23 -6.12
CA ALA A 107 -0.62 9.93 -4.90
C ALA A 107 -0.11 11.20 -4.22
N ARG A 108 0.39 12.17 -4.99
CA ARG A 108 0.80 13.48 -4.47
C ARG A 108 -0.37 14.25 -3.90
N LEU A 109 -1.51 14.27 -4.60
CA LEU A 109 -2.73 14.88 -4.10
C LEU A 109 -3.17 14.22 -2.79
N GLY A 110 -3.20 12.89 -2.74
CA GLY A 110 -3.59 12.13 -1.56
C GLY A 110 -2.66 12.32 -0.36
N MET A 111 -1.40 12.75 -0.56
CA MET A 111 -0.49 13.09 0.56
C MET A 111 -0.77 14.47 1.17
N ILE A 112 -1.48 15.34 0.46
CA ILE A 112 -1.84 16.70 0.92
C ILE A 112 -3.28 16.75 1.45
N ALA A 113 -4.15 15.88 0.91
CA ALA A 113 -5.55 15.74 1.29
C ALA A 113 -5.72 15.14 2.69
#